data_AF-S6HNP9-F1
#
_entry.id   AF-S6HNP9-F1
#
_cell.length_a   1.000
_cell.length_b   1.000
_cell.length_c   1.000
_cell.angle_alpha   90.00
_cell.angle_beta   90.00
_cell.angle_gamma   90.00
#
_symmetry.space_group_name_H-M   'P 1'
#
loop_
_entity.id
_entity.type
_entity.pdbx_description
1 polymer ?
#
loop_
_entity_poly.entity_id
_entity_poly.type
_entity_poly.pdbx_seq_one_letter_code
_entity_poly.pdbx_strand_id
1 'polypeptide(L)'
;MTGFRSAQSLLTVSRQILNAPMLDKTFMLEALQLSKQALPDCRPNPPVGCVLVRNQLIISRGYTQKPGAIHAEALALEKLSKPMSDVTAYVTMEPCSFVGRTPACAQSLIDSSV
;
A
#
# COMPACT_ATOMS: atom_id res chain seq x y z
N MET A 1 39.90 -0.54 39.81
CA MET A 1 39.97 -1.55 38.72
C MET A 1 38.73 -2.41 38.85
N THR A 2 37.65 -2.07 38.16
CA THR A 2 37.17 -2.58 36.84
C THR A 2 35.99 -3.51 37.07
N GLY A 3 34.81 -3.10 36.62
CA GLY A 3 33.65 -3.98 36.63
C GLY A 3 32.31 -3.40 36.17
N PHE A 4 32.27 -2.35 35.36
CA PHE A 4 31.04 -1.99 34.64
C PHE A 4 30.77 -3.09 33.60
N ARG A 5 29.85 -4.01 33.90
CA ARG A 5 29.31 -4.93 32.90
C ARG A 5 28.39 -4.13 31.98
N SER A 6 28.89 -3.92 30.76
CA SER A 6 28.24 -3.29 29.61
C SER A 6 26.81 -3.80 29.39
N ALA A 7 25.85 -2.88 29.33
CA ALA A 7 24.47 -3.10 28.90
C ALA A 7 24.36 -3.25 27.37
N GLN A 8 25.19 -4.11 26.78
CA GLN A 8 25.12 -4.48 25.36
C GLN A 8 24.59 -5.91 25.24
N SER A 9 23.27 -6.08 25.29
CA SER A 9 22.61 -7.35 24.90
C SER A 9 21.12 -7.19 24.54
N LEU A 10 20.49 -6.03 24.81
CA LEU A 10 19.06 -5.85 24.56
C LEU A 10 18.70 -5.33 23.15
N LEU A 11 19.65 -5.09 22.27
CA LEU A 11 19.39 -4.49 20.94
C LEU A 11 19.29 -5.49 19.78
N THR A 12 19.41 -6.80 20.01
CA THR A 12 19.36 -7.80 18.93
C THR A 12 18.01 -8.52 18.82
N VAL A 13 17.10 -8.33 19.77
CA VAL A 13 15.80 -9.05 19.80
C VAL A 13 14.69 -8.14 19.27
N SER A 14 14.55 -8.01 17.95
CA SER A 14 13.27 -7.62 17.29
C SER A 14 13.28 -7.59 15.75
N ARG A 15 14.37 -7.95 15.06
CA ARG A 15 14.40 -7.85 13.58
C ARG A 15 13.90 -9.08 12.81
N GLN A 16 13.47 -10.15 13.49
CA GLN A 16 13.29 -11.45 12.82
C GLN A 16 11.97 -12.20 13.06
N ILE A 17 10.94 -11.63 13.69
CA ILE A 17 9.67 -12.37 13.84
C ILE A 17 8.46 -11.45 13.62
N LEU A 18 8.23 -11.05 12.37
CA LEU A 18 6.88 -10.87 11.87
C LEU A 18 6.68 -11.93 10.80
N ASN A 19 5.82 -12.92 11.08
CA ASN A 19 5.46 -13.92 10.08
C ASN A 19 4.81 -13.22 8.88
N ALA A 20 5.21 -13.58 7.66
CA ALA A 20 4.65 -13.05 6.40
C ALA A 20 3.11 -12.86 6.41
N PRO A 21 2.28 -13.82 6.86
CA PRO A 21 0.82 -13.63 6.91
C PRO A 21 0.33 -12.54 7.89
N MET A 22 1.08 -12.25 8.96
CA MET A 22 0.76 -11.12 9.86
C MET A 22 1.11 -9.77 9.21
N LEU A 23 2.06 -9.78 8.29
CA LEU A 23 2.49 -8.59 7.58
C LEU A 23 1.47 -8.19 6.50
N ASP A 24 0.94 -9.14 5.74
CA ASP A 24 -0.12 -8.90 4.75
C ASP A 24 -1.35 -8.25 5.37
N LYS A 25 -1.78 -8.76 6.54
CA LYS A 25 -2.89 -8.19 7.30
C LYS A 25 -2.62 -6.74 7.71
N THR A 26 -1.40 -6.44 8.13
CA THR A 26 -0.98 -5.07 8.49
C THR A 26 -1.13 -4.11 7.32
N PHE A 27 -0.66 -4.50 6.13
CA PHE A 27 -0.75 -3.67 4.94
C PHE A 27 -2.20 -3.51 4.44
N MET A 28 -3.00 -4.57 4.50
CA MET A 28 -4.42 -4.48 4.14
C MET A 28 -5.20 -3.61 5.14
N LEU A 29 -4.86 -3.63 6.43
CA LEU A 29 -5.46 -2.73 7.42
C LEU A 29 -5.11 -1.26 7.15
N GLU A 30 -3.89 -0.97 6.71
CA GLU A 30 -3.51 0.38 6.25
C GLU A 30 -4.33 0.79 5.01
N ALA A 31 -4.49 -0.09 4.04
CA ALA A 31 -5.34 0.17 2.86
C ALA A 31 -6.80 0.46 3.26
N LEU A 32 -7.36 -0.30 4.21
CA LEU A 32 -8.69 -0.03 4.77
C LEU A 32 -8.78 1.30 5.54
N GLN A 33 -7.68 1.77 6.14
CA GLN A 33 -7.66 3.06 6.79
C GLN A 33 -7.61 4.21 5.77
N LEU A 34 -6.88 4.03 4.66
CA LEU A 34 -6.85 4.97 3.55
C LEU A 34 -8.21 5.06 2.85
N SER A 35 -8.92 3.94 2.67
CA SER A 35 -10.23 3.95 2.00
C SER A 35 -11.24 4.85 2.69
N LYS A 36 -11.18 4.97 4.03
CA LYS A 36 -12.05 5.86 4.81
C LYS A 36 -11.85 7.34 4.46
N GLN A 37 -10.66 7.74 4.00
CA GLN A 37 -10.36 9.12 3.60
C GLN A 37 -11.04 9.52 2.29
N ALA A 38 -11.50 8.54 1.50
CA ALA A 38 -12.26 8.79 0.28
C ALA A 38 -13.67 9.33 0.57
N LEU A 39 -14.19 9.13 1.78
CA LEU A 39 -15.55 9.53 2.14
C LEU A 39 -15.60 10.97 2.68
N PRO A 40 -16.69 11.70 2.39
CA PRO A 40 -17.82 11.32 1.52
C PRO A 40 -17.56 11.56 0.03
N ASP A 41 -16.45 12.20 -0.32
CA ASP A 41 -16.18 12.81 -1.63
C ASP A 41 -16.17 11.84 -2.81
N CYS A 42 -15.88 10.55 -2.58
CA CYS A 42 -15.85 9.54 -3.63
C CYS A 42 -17.24 9.12 -4.14
N ARG A 43 -18.32 9.43 -3.41
CA ARG A 43 -19.68 8.97 -3.76
C ARG A 43 -20.09 9.49 -5.15
N PRO A 44 -20.71 8.65 -6.01
CA PRO A 44 -21.28 7.32 -5.73
C PRO A 44 -20.27 6.15 -5.84
N ASN A 45 -19.01 6.42 -6.14
CA ASN A 45 -17.99 5.37 -6.27
C ASN A 45 -17.65 4.76 -4.89
N PRO A 46 -17.19 3.50 -4.85
CA PRO A 46 -16.80 2.87 -3.60
C PRO A 46 -15.55 3.52 -2.99
N PRO A 47 -15.47 3.62 -1.66
CA PRO A 47 -14.24 4.02 -0.98
C PRO A 47 -13.23 2.88 -1.05
N VAL A 48 -12.21 3.03 -1.89
CA VAL A 48 -11.12 2.06 -2.05
C VAL A 48 -9.82 2.66 -1.53
N GLY A 49 -8.99 1.84 -0.90
CA GLY A 49 -7.62 2.19 -0.54
C GLY A 49 -6.63 1.22 -1.16
N CYS A 50 -5.43 1.72 -1.43
CA CYS A 50 -4.33 0.96 -2.02
C CYS A 50 -3.03 1.32 -1.31
N VAL A 51 -2.24 0.32 -0.93
CA VAL A 51 -0.83 0.51 -0.55
C VAL A 51 0.08 -0.34 -1.44
N LEU A 52 1.20 0.26 -1.83
CA LEU A 52 2.26 -0.42 -2.57
C LEU A 52 3.40 -0.72 -1.61
N VAL A 53 3.80 -1.98 -1.52
CA VAL A 53 4.80 -2.46 -0.58
C VAL A 53 5.97 -3.05 -1.33
N ARG A 54 7.18 -2.71 -0.91
CA ARG A 54 8.43 -3.34 -1.40
C ARG A 54 9.36 -3.57 -0.24
N ASN A 55 9.98 -4.74 -0.16
CA ASN A 55 10.88 -5.11 0.93
C ASN A 55 10.25 -4.87 2.32
N GLN A 56 8.96 -5.22 2.46
CA GLN A 56 8.19 -5.04 3.71
C GLN A 56 7.99 -3.57 4.13
N LEU A 57 8.23 -2.61 3.24
CA LEU A 57 8.04 -1.19 3.47
C LEU A 57 6.96 -0.66 2.53
N ILE A 58 6.05 0.15 3.07
CA ILE A 58 5.08 0.88 2.24
C ILE A 58 5.83 1.98 1.51
N ILE A 59 5.91 1.86 0.19
CA ILE A 59 6.57 2.82 -0.69
C ILE A 59 5.58 3.83 -1.29
N SER A 60 4.29 3.51 -1.35
CA SER A 60 3.25 4.42 -1.82
C SER A 60 1.86 4.09 -1.26
N ARG A 61 0.96 5.08 -1.30
CA ARG A 61 -0.40 5.04 -0.76
C ARG A 61 -1.36 5.78 -1.67
N GLY A 62 -2.57 5.25 -1.83
CA GLY A 62 -3.66 5.90 -2.56
C GLY A 62 -5.03 5.55 -1.98
N TYR A 63 -6.01 6.39 -2.27
CA TYR A 63 -7.43 6.17 -2.01
C TYR A 63 -8.27 6.78 -3.13
N THR A 64 -9.47 6.26 -3.35
CA THR A 64 -10.38 6.74 -4.41
C THR A 64 -10.63 8.24 -4.27
N GLN A 65 -10.40 8.99 -5.34
CA GLN A 65 -10.72 10.41 -5.39
C GLN A 65 -12.19 10.63 -5.80
N LYS A 66 -12.63 11.89 -5.82
CA LYS A 66 -13.99 12.27 -6.25
C LYS A 66 -14.37 11.70 -7.64
N PRO A 67 -15.66 11.52 -7.97
CA PRO A 67 -16.09 10.95 -9.24
C PRO A 67 -15.45 11.61 -10.47
N GLY A 68 -14.95 10.79 -11.39
CA GLY A 68 -14.23 11.23 -12.60
C GLY A 68 -12.75 11.52 -12.37
N ALA A 69 -12.27 11.54 -11.13
CA ALA A 69 -10.84 11.51 -10.82
C ALA A 69 -10.33 10.07 -10.70
N ILE A 70 -9.04 9.94 -10.41
CA ILE A 70 -8.31 8.67 -10.36
C ILE A 70 -8.73 7.75 -9.20
N HIS A 71 -8.59 6.44 -9.43
CA HIS A 71 -8.82 5.42 -8.42
C HIS A 71 -7.65 5.30 -7.44
N ALA A 72 -7.81 4.49 -6.39
CA ALA A 72 -6.81 4.32 -5.34
C ALA A 72 -5.48 3.78 -5.89
N GLU A 73 -5.54 2.80 -6.78
CA GLU A 73 -4.39 2.16 -7.42
C GLU A 73 -3.63 3.16 -8.28
N ALA A 74 -4.35 3.92 -9.10
CA ALA A 74 -3.77 4.97 -9.94
C ALA A 74 -3.08 6.07 -9.11
N LEU A 75 -3.71 6.55 -8.03
CA LEU A 75 -3.08 7.53 -7.13
C LEU A 75 -1.85 6.96 -6.42
N ALA A 76 -1.85 5.67 -6.09
CA ALA A 76 -0.68 5.03 -5.50
C ALA A 76 0.46 4.89 -6.53
N LEU A 77 0.14 4.57 -7.78
CA LEU A 77 1.12 4.48 -8.87
C LEU A 77 1.69 5.84 -9.28
N GLU A 78 0.88 6.91 -9.34
CA GLU A 78 1.34 8.27 -9.69
C GLU A 78 2.44 8.80 -8.77
N LYS A 79 2.45 8.34 -7.51
CA LYS A 79 3.46 8.72 -6.52
C LYS A 79 4.78 7.95 -6.68
N LEU A 80 4.82 6.94 -7.55
CA LEU A 80 6.06 6.27 -7.93
C LEU A 80 6.75 7.09 -9.03
N SER A 81 8.06 7.29 -8.91
CA SER A 81 8.84 8.03 -9.91
C SER A 81 9.12 7.25 -11.20
N LYS A 82 8.93 5.93 -11.18
CA LYS A 82 9.15 5.01 -12.30
C LYS A 82 8.50 3.64 -12.03
N PRO A 83 8.25 2.82 -13.06
CA PRO A 83 7.89 1.41 -12.90
C PRO A 83 8.87 0.68 -11.97
N MET A 84 8.35 -0.24 -11.15
CA MET A 84 9.12 -0.89 -10.10
C MET A 84 8.67 -2.34 -9.91
N SER A 85 9.57 -3.29 -10.15
CA SER A 85 9.36 -4.71 -9.89
C SER A 85 9.43 -5.03 -8.39
N ASP A 86 8.95 -6.23 -8.05
CA ASP A 86 8.97 -6.78 -6.68
C ASP A 86 8.16 -5.93 -5.69
N VAL A 87 7.11 -5.29 -6.21
CA VAL A 87 6.13 -4.56 -5.43
C VAL A 87 4.91 -5.46 -5.24
N THR A 88 4.26 -5.36 -4.08
CA THR A 88 2.97 -5.99 -3.82
C THR A 88 1.95 -4.90 -3.59
N ALA A 89 0.88 -4.90 -4.38
CA ALA A 89 -0.28 -4.03 -4.15
C ALA A 89 -1.27 -4.70 -3.19
N TYR A 90 -1.63 -3.99 -2.12
CA TYR A 90 -2.75 -4.35 -1.26
C TYR A 90 -3.89 -3.39 -1.54
N VAL A 91 -4.97 -3.90 -2.14
CA VAL A 91 -6.14 -3.11 -2.56
C VAL A 91 -7.38 -3.65 -1.84
N THR A 92 -8.22 -2.76 -1.32
CA THR A 92 -9.40 -3.14 -0.54
C THR A 92 -10.57 -3.67 -1.37
N MET A 93 -10.48 -3.58 -2.70
CA MET A 93 -11.48 -4.05 -3.66
C MET A 93 -10.75 -4.56 -4.91
N GLU A 94 -11.38 -5.42 -5.68
CA GLU A 94 -10.83 -5.90 -6.96
C GLU A 94 -10.53 -4.71 -7.91
N PRO A 95 -9.33 -4.63 -8.51
CA PRO A 95 -8.99 -3.59 -9.46
C PRO A 95 -9.90 -3.64 -10.70
N CYS A 96 -10.37 -2.48 -11.18
CA CYS A 96 -11.24 -2.45 -12.34
C CYS A 96 -10.52 -2.94 -13.61
N SER A 97 -11.23 -3.72 -14.42
CA SER A 97 -10.72 -4.41 -15.63
C SER A 97 -11.30 -3.87 -16.94
N PHE A 98 -12.06 -2.78 -16.88
CA PHE A 98 -12.64 -2.11 -18.05
C PHE A 98 -12.20 -0.64 -18.09
N VAL A 99 -12.15 -0.08 -19.30
CA VAL A 99 -11.88 1.35 -19.51
C VAL A 99 -13.20 2.11 -19.37
N GLY A 100 -13.23 3.06 -18.43
CA GLY A 100 -14.37 3.94 -18.20
C GLY A 100 -13.99 5.40 -18.44
N ARG A 101 -14.25 6.26 -17.44
CA ARG A 101 -13.75 7.65 -17.43
C ARG A 101 -12.24 7.74 -17.21
N THR A 102 -11.68 6.69 -16.62
CA THR A 102 -10.27 6.51 -16.29
C THR A 102 -9.77 5.18 -16.90
N PRO A 103 -8.44 5.03 -17.12
CA PRO A 103 -7.85 3.76 -17.53
C PRO A 103 -8.16 2.62 -16.53
N ALA A 104 -8.11 1.38 -17.02
CA ALA A 104 -8.34 0.18 -16.19
C ALA A 104 -7.19 0.00 -15.18
N CYS A 105 -7.51 -0.10 -13.89
CA CYS A 105 -6.50 -0.23 -12.83
C CYS A 105 -5.71 -1.53 -12.93
N ALA A 106 -6.36 -2.63 -13.34
CA ALA A 106 -5.68 -3.90 -13.57
C ALA A 106 -4.57 -3.76 -14.63
N GLN A 107 -4.84 -3.05 -15.74
CA GLN A 107 -3.84 -2.81 -16.78
C GLN A 107 -2.72 -1.88 -16.29
N SER A 108 -3.07 -0.80 -15.56
CA SER A 108 -2.07 0.14 -15.02
C SER A 108 -1.09 -0.53 -14.04
N LEU A 109 -1.56 -1.49 -13.23
CA LEU A 109 -0.69 -2.26 -12.33
C LEU A 109 0.30 -3.13 -13.12
N ILE A 110 -0.20 -3.84 -14.14
CA ILE A 110 0.62 -4.66 -15.06
C ILE A 110 1.69 -3.78 -15.74
N ASP A 111 1.27 -2.64 -16.32
CA ASP A 111 2.17 -1.73 -17.03
C ASP A 111 3.25 -1.14 -16.11
N SER A 112 2.96 -1.03 -14.81
CA SER A 112 3.88 -0.53 -13.79
C SER A 112 4.78 -1.61 -13.19
N SER A 113 4.62 -2.87 -13.60
CA SER A 113 5.32 -4.05 -13.06
C SER A 113 5.09 -4.30 -11.56
N VAL A 114 3.90 -3.95 -11.08
CA VAL A 114 3.43 -4.15 -9.69
C VAL A 114 2.58 -5.41 -9.57
#